data_AF-A0A9X0CEJ0-F1
#
_entry.id   AF-A0A9X0CEJ0-F1
#
_cell.length_a   1.000
_cell.length_b   1.000
_cell.length_c   1.000
_cell.angle_alpha   90.00
_cell.angle_beta   90.00
_cell.angle_gamma   90.00
#
_symmetry.space_group_name_H-M   'P 1'
#
loop_
_entity.id
_entity.type
_entity.pdbx_description
1 polymer ?
#
loop_
_entity_poly.entity_id
_entity_poly.type
_entity_poly.pdbx_seq_one_letter_code
_entity_poly.pdbx_strand_id
1 'polypeptide(L)'
;MADESDQKETKKKPSEKPTVPRSATEVQKLKLEKLMKDPDKTVSIPNLPKQWKPSEAPEFIRFVMGSSAGAGSGEFHVYRATRRREYNRVAFIEKTTKQHELDESYHKKLGENKSQAEEKTAKKRAKGGDDQRQVDSSDDDDDDEAQEDEEPHFVVGGK
;
A
#
# COMPACT_ATOMS: atom_id res chain seq x y z
N MET A 1 35.35 51.68 11.31
CA MET A 1 34.28 50.66 11.30
C MET A 1 34.82 49.49 10.51
N ALA A 2 35.36 48.49 11.22
CA ALA A 2 35.99 47.32 10.63
C ALA A 2 34.91 46.26 10.35
N ASP A 3 34.90 45.75 9.13
CA ASP A 3 34.01 44.69 8.64
C ASP A 3 34.59 43.34 9.06
N GLU A 4 33.95 42.68 10.03
CA GLU A 4 34.36 41.37 10.55
C GLU A 4 33.83 40.29 9.61
N SER A 5 34.73 39.81 8.76
CA SER A 5 34.47 38.75 7.77
C SER A 5 34.34 37.39 8.46
N ASP A 6 33.10 36.92 8.56
CA ASP A 6 32.73 35.62 9.12
C ASP A 6 33.25 34.48 8.22
N GLN A 7 34.40 33.92 8.58
CA GLN A 7 35.04 32.83 7.86
C GLN A 7 34.29 31.52 8.10
N LYS A 8 33.43 31.16 7.15
CA LYS A 8 32.75 29.86 7.11
C LYS A 8 33.78 28.74 6.90
N GLU A 9 34.21 28.11 7.98
CA GLU A 9 35.08 26.93 7.96
C GLU A 9 34.47 25.81 7.11
N THR A 10 35.04 25.56 5.94
CA THR A 10 34.73 24.41 5.11
C THR A 10 35.40 23.17 5.72
N LYS A 11 34.71 22.49 6.66
CA LYS A 11 35.16 21.19 7.18
C LYS A 11 35.30 20.19 6.03
N LYS A 12 36.54 19.88 5.66
CA LYS A 12 36.88 18.81 4.70
C LYS A 12 36.40 17.48 5.26
N LYS A 13 35.39 16.88 4.62
CA LYS A 13 34.92 15.53 4.99
C LYS A 13 36.02 14.51 4.68
N PRO A 14 36.35 13.58 5.59
CA PRO A 14 37.27 12.50 5.28
C PRO A 14 36.70 11.67 4.13
N SER A 15 37.48 11.49 3.07
CA SER A 15 37.11 10.67 1.91
C SER A 15 37.15 9.20 2.30
N GLU A 16 36.05 8.69 2.86
CA GLU A 16 35.87 7.25 3.05
C GLU A 16 35.86 6.56 1.68
N LYS A 17 36.64 5.48 1.55
CA LYS A 17 36.73 4.69 0.32
C LYS A 17 35.36 4.06 0.03
N PRO A 18 34.93 3.96 -1.24
CA PRO A 18 33.67 3.32 -1.58
C PRO A 18 33.74 1.81 -1.27
N THR A 19 33.07 1.38 -0.20
CA THR A 19 32.95 -0.02 0.18
C THR A 19 31.73 -0.64 -0.51
N VAL A 20 31.94 -1.72 -1.27
CA VAL A 20 30.84 -2.48 -1.88
C VAL A 20 30.32 -3.49 -0.85
N PRO A 21 29.06 -3.40 -0.41
CA PRO A 21 28.53 -4.33 0.57
C PRO A 21 28.35 -5.72 -0.04
N ARG A 22 28.74 -6.76 0.71
CA ARG A 22 28.64 -8.18 0.32
C ARG A 22 27.40 -8.87 0.90
N SER A 23 26.85 -8.36 1.99
CA SER A 23 25.68 -8.91 2.70
C SER A 23 24.58 -7.86 2.94
N ALA A 24 23.33 -8.30 3.11
CA ALA A 24 22.21 -7.43 3.46
C ALA A 24 22.43 -6.66 4.77
N THR A 25 23.09 -7.29 5.75
CA THR A 25 23.44 -6.65 7.02
C THR A 25 24.46 -5.52 6.83
N GLU A 26 25.38 -5.66 5.88
CA GLU A 26 26.37 -4.64 5.56
C GLU A 26 25.73 -3.42 4.87
N VAL A 27 24.74 -3.64 4.00
CA VAL A 27 23.93 -2.55 3.41
C VAL A 27 23.19 -1.76 4.50
N GLN A 28 22.62 -2.45 5.48
CA GLN A 28 21.92 -1.81 6.60
C GLN A 28 22.90 -1.04 7.49
N LYS A 29 24.06 -1.63 7.81
CA LYS A 29 25.11 -0.99 8.61
C LYS A 29 25.58 0.31 7.96
N LEU A 30 25.87 0.32 6.66
CA LEU A 30 26.27 1.53 5.93
C LEU A 30 25.18 2.62 5.94
N LYS A 31 23.90 2.24 5.81
CA LYS A 31 22.78 3.18 5.91
C LYS A 31 22.65 3.76 7.32
N LEU A 32 22.82 2.92 8.34
CA LEU A 32 22.76 3.30 9.74
C LEU A 32 23.92 4.22 10.11
N GLU A 33 25.15 3.90 9.72
CA GLU A 33 26.32 4.78 9.89
C GLU A 33 26.10 6.14 9.23
N LYS A 34 25.49 6.17 8.04
CA LYS A 34 25.13 7.44 7.36
C LYS A 34 24.08 8.25 8.13
N LEU A 35 23.10 7.58 8.75
CA LEU A 35 22.06 8.24 9.54
C LEU A 35 22.61 8.73 10.89
N MET A 36 23.50 7.97 11.54
CA MET A 36 24.09 8.31 12.84
C MET A 36 25.17 9.40 12.75
N LYS A 37 25.71 9.71 11.56
CA LYS A 37 26.67 10.81 11.36
C LYS A 37 26.09 12.16 11.79
N ASP A 38 24.77 12.37 11.62
CA ASP A 38 24.07 13.60 12.00
C ASP A 38 22.75 13.25 12.73
N PRO A 39 22.77 12.98 14.06
CA PRO A 39 21.60 12.49 14.79
C PRO A 39 20.49 13.54 14.96
N ASP A 40 20.83 14.84 14.97
CA ASP A 40 19.86 15.93 15.11
C ASP A 40 19.04 16.20 13.83
N LYS A 41 19.42 15.59 12.70
CA LYS A 41 18.75 15.78 11.43
C LYS A 41 17.53 14.87 11.31
N THR A 42 16.34 15.46 11.20
CA THR A 42 15.09 14.71 10.98
C THR A 42 15.16 13.87 9.70
N VAL A 43 14.89 12.57 9.81
CA VAL A 43 14.88 11.63 8.68
C VAL A 43 13.56 11.77 7.90
N SER A 44 13.64 11.99 6.58
CA SER A 44 12.46 12.04 5.71
C SER A 44 11.99 10.62 5.38
N ILE A 45 10.91 10.16 6.01
CA ILE A 45 10.21 8.94 5.59
C ILE A 45 9.43 9.26 4.32
N PRO A 46 9.60 8.51 3.22
CA PRO A 46 8.86 8.75 1.99
C PRO A 46 7.37 8.48 2.22
N ASN A 47 6.53 9.43 1.80
CA ASN A 47 5.09 9.21 1.72
C ASN A 47 4.75 8.24 0.57
N LEU A 48 3.57 7.63 0.63
CA LEU A 48 3.08 6.74 -0.42
C LEU A 48 3.16 7.43 -1.81
N PRO A 49 3.66 6.73 -2.84
CA PRO A 49 3.74 7.31 -4.17
C PRO A 49 2.33 7.67 -4.66
N LYS A 50 2.14 8.91 -5.08
CA LYS A 50 0.87 9.37 -5.61
C LYS A 50 0.57 8.65 -6.92
N GLN A 51 -0.57 7.99 -6.99
CA GLN A 51 -1.05 7.40 -8.24
C GLN A 51 -1.25 8.48 -9.31
N TRP A 52 -0.90 8.15 -10.55
CA TRP A 52 -1.15 9.05 -11.67
C TRP A 52 -2.65 9.22 -11.87
N LYS A 53 -3.11 10.48 -11.96
CA LYS A 53 -4.50 10.84 -12.25
C LYS A 53 -4.54 11.79 -13.45
N PRO A 54 -5.57 11.69 -14.33
CA PRO A 54 -5.74 12.67 -15.39
C PRO A 54 -5.90 14.07 -14.79
N SER A 55 -5.34 15.07 -15.47
CA SER A 55 -5.53 16.47 -15.08
C SER A 55 -6.99 16.87 -15.23
N GLU A 56 -7.48 17.67 -14.30
CA GLU A 56 -8.80 18.29 -14.40
C GLU A 56 -8.84 19.22 -15.63
N ALA A 57 -10.02 19.31 -16.25
CA ALA A 57 -10.23 20.18 -17.39
C ALA A 57 -10.15 21.65 -16.93
N PRO A 58 -9.46 22.53 -17.67
CA PRO A 58 -9.48 23.96 -17.36
C PRO A 58 -10.90 24.50 -17.44
N GLU A 59 -11.27 25.36 -16.47
CA GLU A 59 -12.60 25.95 -16.40
C GLU A 59 -12.90 26.86 -17.61
N PHE A 60 -11.93 27.66 -18.04
CA PHE A 60 -12.08 28.58 -19.17
C PHE A 60 -10.96 28.43 -20.18
N ILE A 61 -11.33 28.29 -21.45
CA ILE A 61 -10.40 28.37 -22.58
C ILE A 61 -10.44 29.81 -23.09
N ARG A 62 -9.33 30.53 -22.96
CA ARG A 62 -9.28 31.98 -23.27
C ARG A 62 -9.15 32.30 -24.76
N PHE A 63 -8.61 31.38 -25.55
CA PHE A 63 -8.27 31.61 -26.96
C PHE A 63 -9.13 30.75 -27.90
N VAL A 64 -10.45 30.79 -27.72
CA VAL A 64 -11.40 30.10 -28.61
C VAL A 64 -11.62 30.96 -29.84
N MET A 65 -11.24 30.44 -31.01
CA MET A 65 -11.57 31.08 -32.29
C MET A 65 -13.06 30.89 -32.60
N GLY A 66 -13.68 31.86 -33.28
CA GLY A 66 -15.12 31.83 -33.58
C GLY A 66 -15.55 30.58 -34.36
N SER A 67 -16.79 30.13 -34.16
CA SER A 67 -17.30 28.85 -34.70
C SER A 67 -17.31 28.76 -36.23
N SER A 68 -17.30 29.89 -36.93
CA SER A 68 -17.24 29.96 -38.40
C SER A 68 -15.84 30.19 -38.96
N ALA A 69 -14.82 30.32 -38.10
CA ALA A 69 -13.45 30.46 -38.56
C ALA A 69 -12.92 29.15 -39.15
N GLY A 70 -12.10 29.24 -40.19
CA GLY A 70 -11.47 28.07 -40.81
C GLY A 70 -10.45 27.38 -39.89
N ALA A 71 -10.04 26.17 -40.27
CA ALA A 71 -9.01 25.41 -39.55
C ALA A 71 -7.66 26.15 -39.59
N GLY A 72 -7.18 26.60 -38.44
CA GLY A 72 -5.85 27.21 -38.29
C GLY A 72 -4.73 26.17 -38.27
N SER A 73 -3.49 26.61 -38.45
CA SER A 73 -2.29 25.74 -38.44
C SER A 73 -2.04 25.05 -37.09
N GLY A 74 -2.54 25.60 -35.99
CA GLY A 74 -2.41 25.03 -34.64
C GLY A 74 -3.52 24.04 -34.25
N GLU A 75 -4.63 24.00 -34.98
CA GLU A 75 -5.82 23.23 -34.59
C GLU A 75 -5.54 21.72 -34.52
N PHE A 76 -4.70 21.22 -35.44
CA PHE A 76 -4.26 19.83 -35.43
C PHE A 76 -3.54 19.45 -34.13
N HIS A 77 -2.68 20.31 -33.60
CA HIS A 77 -1.95 20.03 -32.37
C HIS A 77 -2.84 20.11 -31.13
N VAL A 78 -3.81 21.04 -31.13
CA VAL A 78 -4.85 21.11 -30.08
C VAL A 78 -5.63 19.80 -30.05
N TYR A 79 -6.13 19.34 -31.20
CA TYR A 79 -6.85 18.08 -31.29
C TYR A 79 -6.01 16.88 -30.82
N ARG A 80 -4.76 16.78 -31.28
CA ARG A 80 -3.85 15.69 -30.88
C ARG A 80 -3.63 15.66 -29.36
N ALA A 81 -3.43 16.82 -28.73
CA ALA A 81 -3.24 16.93 -27.30
C ALA A 81 -4.52 16.56 -26.52
N THR A 82 -5.67 17.08 -26.94
CA THR A 82 -6.97 16.79 -26.32
C THR A 82 -7.35 15.32 -26.47
N ARG A 83 -7.16 14.71 -27.65
CA ARG A 83 -7.41 13.29 -27.88
C ARG A 83 -6.53 12.42 -26.98
N ARG A 84 -5.22 12.73 -26.87
CA ARG A 84 -4.32 12.00 -25.98
C ARG A 84 -4.71 12.14 -24.51
N ARG A 85 -5.09 13.35 -24.08
CA ARG A 85 -5.58 13.61 -22.72
C ARG A 85 -6.83 12.78 -22.44
N GLU A 86 -7.76 12.75 -23.39
CA GLU A 86 -9.02 12.05 -23.26
C GLU A 86 -8.85 10.52 -23.24
N TYR A 87 -8.02 9.95 -24.11
CA TYR A 87 -7.72 8.52 -24.08
C TYR A 87 -7.08 8.10 -22.76
N ASN A 88 -6.12 8.88 -22.25
CA ASN A 88 -5.52 8.60 -20.95
C ASN A 88 -6.54 8.71 -19.81
N ARG A 89 -7.49 9.66 -19.89
CA ARG A 89 -8.57 9.84 -18.92
C ARG A 89 -9.53 8.64 -18.94
N VAL A 90 -10.00 8.23 -20.11
CA VAL A 90 -10.90 7.08 -20.28
C VAL A 90 -10.22 5.80 -19.79
N ALA A 91 -8.97 5.55 -20.20
CA ALA A 91 -8.22 4.39 -19.75
C ALA A 91 -8.02 4.36 -18.22
N PHE A 92 -7.82 5.53 -17.59
CA PHE A 92 -7.76 5.64 -16.14
C PHE A 92 -9.08 5.27 -15.48
N ILE A 93 -10.20 5.83 -15.97
CA ILE A 93 -11.54 5.56 -15.43
C ILE A 93 -11.85 4.07 -15.51
N GLU A 94 -11.67 3.47 -16.68
CA GLU A 94 -11.90 2.03 -16.87
C GLU A 94 -11.05 1.18 -15.93
N LYS A 95 -9.78 1.54 -15.74
CA LYS A 95 -8.89 0.84 -14.81
C LYS A 95 -9.38 0.99 -13.36
N THR A 96 -9.74 2.20 -12.94
CA THR A 96 -10.22 2.44 -11.58
C THR A 96 -11.54 1.75 -11.29
N THR A 97 -12.48 1.75 -12.23
CA THR A 97 -13.77 1.05 -12.10
C THR A 97 -13.55 -0.44 -11.92
N LYS A 98 -12.72 -1.06 -12.77
CA LYS A 98 -12.40 -2.50 -12.66
C LYS A 98 -11.74 -2.85 -11.32
N GLN A 99 -10.79 -2.03 -10.84
CA GLN A 99 -10.16 -2.26 -9.54
C GLN A 99 -11.18 -2.15 -8.41
N HIS A 100 -12.03 -1.12 -8.44
CA HIS A 100 -13.06 -0.91 -7.43
C HIS A 100 -14.07 -2.07 -7.36
N GLU A 101 -14.55 -2.56 -8.50
CA GLU A 101 -15.45 -3.72 -8.57
C GLU A 101 -14.80 -4.98 -7.98
N LEU A 102 -13.52 -5.22 -8.28
CA LEU A 102 -12.77 -6.34 -7.73
C LEU A 102 -12.59 -6.21 -6.21
N ASP A 103 -12.21 -5.04 -5.73
CA ASP A 103 -12.02 -4.74 -4.31
C ASP A 103 -13.33 -4.90 -3.53
N GLU A 104 -14.43 -4.35 -4.04
CA GLU A 104 -15.76 -4.53 -3.44
C GLU A 104 -16.15 -6.00 -3.34
N SER A 105 -15.93 -6.78 -4.41
CA SER A 105 -16.23 -8.21 -4.43
C SER A 105 -15.38 -8.98 -3.41
N TYR A 106 -14.11 -8.57 -3.24
CA TYR A 106 -13.20 -9.16 -2.29
C TYR A 106 -13.59 -8.85 -0.85
N HIS A 107 -13.95 -7.59 -0.57
CA HIS A 107 -14.40 -7.17 0.76
C HIS A 107 -15.72 -7.84 1.17
N LYS A 108 -16.66 -8.01 0.23
CA LYS A 108 -17.90 -8.78 0.47
C LYS A 108 -17.60 -10.22 0.87
N LYS A 109 -16.77 -10.92 0.08
CA LYS A 109 -16.34 -12.30 0.38
C LYS A 109 -15.62 -12.42 1.72
N LEU A 110 -14.75 -11.46 2.05
CA LEU A 110 -14.08 -11.43 3.36
C LEU A 110 -15.08 -11.26 4.50
N GLY A 111 -16.09 -10.40 4.35
CA GLY A 111 -17.16 -10.21 5.34
C GLY A 111 -17.96 -11.49 5.57
N GLU A 112 -18.40 -12.13 4.49
CA GLU A 112 -19.15 -13.39 4.54
C GLU A 112 -18.34 -14.52 5.19
N ASN A 113 -17.05 -14.64 4.84
CA ASN A 113 -16.19 -15.66 5.45
C ASN A 113 -15.98 -15.42 6.95
N LYS A 114 -15.84 -14.15 7.37
CA LYS A 114 -15.72 -13.79 8.79
C LYS A 114 -17.00 -14.11 9.55
N SER A 115 -18.17 -13.74 9.03
CA SER A 115 -19.43 -14.05 9.70
C SER A 115 -19.66 -15.56 9.81
N GLN A 116 -19.39 -16.33 8.75
CA GLN A 116 -19.49 -17.79 8.79
C GLN A 116 -18.50 -18.42 9.79
N ALA A 117 -17.27 -17.90 9.89
CA ALA A 117 -16.29 -18.37 10.87
C ALA A 117 -16.72 -18.02 12.30
N GLU A 118 -17.26 -16.82 12.53
CA GLU A 118 -17.80 -16.38 13.81
C GLU A 118 -19.02 -17.20 14.23
N GLU A 119 -19.96 -17.48 13.33
CA GLU A 119 -21.13 -18.33 13.59
C GLU A 119 -20.70 -19.76 13.98
N LYS A 120 -19.75 -20.35 13.24
CA LYS A 120 -19.18 -21.67 13.58
C LYS A 120 -18.48 -21.64 14.94
N THR A 121 -17.68 -20.62 15.20
CA THR A 121 -16.94 -20.46 16.47
C THR A 121 -17.89 -20.21 17.65
N ALA A 122 -18.95 -19.42 17.45
CA ALA A 122 -19.98 -19.15 18.45
C ALA A 122 -20.78 -20.41 18.77
N LYS A 123 -21.18 -21.19 17.75
CA LYS A 123 -21.85 -22.48 17.95
C LYS A 123 -20.98 -23.46 18.74
N LYS A 124 -19.68 -23.56 18.40
CA LYS A 124 -18.71 -24.39 19.15
C LYS A 124 -18.52 -23.88 20.59
N ARG A 125 -18.40 -22.57 20.80
CA ARG A 125 -18.26 -21.95 22.13
C ARG A 125 -19.51 -22.16 22.99
N ALA A 126 -20.72 -22.08 22.42
CA ALA A 126 -21.95 -22.38 23.13
C ALA A 126 -21.96 -23.83 23.61
N LYS A 127 -21.67 -24.79 22.70
CA LYS A 127 -21.59 -26.21 23.06
C LYS A 127 -20.53 -26.50 24.13
N GLY A 128 -19.29 -26.03 23.94
CA GLY A 128 -18.20 -26.29 24.90
C GLY A 128 -18.32 -25.52 26.22
N GLY A 129 -19.03 -24.38 26.23
CA GLY A 129 -19.33 -23.64 27.45
C GLY A 129 -20.44 -24.29 28.27
N ASP A 130 -21.40 -24.96 27.63
CA ASP A 130 -22.39 -25.80 28.32
C ASP A 130 -21.72 -27.06 28.89
N ASP A 131 -20.83 -27.72 28.15
CA ASP A 131 -20.05 -28.85 28.67
C ASP A 131 -19.13 -28.41 29.82
N GLN A 132 -18.41 -27.29 29.74
CA GLN A 132 -17.59 -26.82 30.87
C GLN A 132 -18.43 -26.42 32.09
N ARG A 133 -19.64 -25.87 31.89
CA ARG A 133 -20.60 -25.62 32.99
C ARG A 133 -21.10 -26.90 33.65
N GLN A 134 -21.21 -27.97 32.87
CA GLN A 134 -21.56 -29.27 33.41
C GLN A 134 -20.37 -29.90 34.12
N VAL A 135 -19.16 -29.86 33.55
CA VAL A 135 -17.93 -30.39 34.16
C VAL A 135 -17.55 -29.66 35.45
N ASP A 136 -17.75 -28.33 35.59
CA ASP A 136 -17.56 -27.67 36.89
C ASP A 136 -18.63 -28.03 37.93
N SER A 137 -19.78 -28.54 37.48
CA SER A 137 -20.84 -29.11 38.33
C SER A 137 -20.76 -30.63 38.50
N SER A 138 -19.89 -31.31 37.76
CA SER A 138 -19.78 -32.76 37.67
C SER A 138 -18.32 -33.26 37.74
N ASP A 139 -17.40 -32.46 38.28
CA ASP A 139 -16.06 -32.86 38.77
C ASP A 139 -16.19 -33.79 40.01
N ASP A 140 -17.15 -34.72 39.91
CA ASP A 140 -17.33 -35.88 40.78
C ASP A 140 -17.37 -37.19 39.96
N ASP A 141 -17.72 -37.27 38.67
CA ASP A 141 -17.72 -38.57 37.97
C ASP A 141 -17.53 -38.53 36.43
N ASP A 142 -16.52 -39.31 36.03
CA ASP A 142 -16.38 -40.16 34.82
C ASP A 142 -15.84 -39.62 33.47
N ASP A 143 -14.69 -40.24 33.12
CA ASP A 143 -14.08 -40.51 31.82
C ASP A 143 -15.10 -40.82 30.70
N ASP A 144 -14.97 -40.16 29.54
CA ASP A 144 -15.41 -40.78 28.29
C ASP A 144 -14.55 -40.35 27.09
N GLU A 145 -14.18 -41.37 26.31
CA GLU A 145 -13.13 -41.46 25.30
C GLU A 145 -13.38 -40.58 24.06
N ALA A 146 -12.39 -39.77 23.68
CA ALA A 146 -12.45 -38.93 22.50
C ALA A 146 -12.06 -39.72 21.23
N GLN A 147 -13.04 -39.95 20.34
CA GLN A 147 -12.78 -40.44 18.99
C GLN A 147 -12.06 -39.39 18.15
N GLU A 148 -10.87 -39.77 17.65
CA GLU A 148 -10.05 -39.02 16.72
C GLU A 148 -10.69 -38.99 15.33
N ASP A 149 -11.24 -37.84 14.94
CA ASP A 149 -11.58 -37.57 13.54
C ASP A 149 -10.30 -37.18 12.77
N GLU A 150 -9.74 -38.13 12.02
CA GLU A 150 -8.61 -37.91 11.10
C GLU A 150 -8.96 -36.85 10.03
N GLU A 151 -8.27 -35.71 10.04
CA GLU A 151 -8.30 -34.74 8.94
C GLU A 151 -7.43 -35.22 7.76
N PRO A 152 -7.90 -35.11 6.50
CA PRO A 152 -7.06 -35.43 5.35
C PRO A 152 -5.98 -34.37 5.12
N HIS A 153 -4.73 -34.78 5.31
CA HIS A 153 -3.51 -34.01 5.04
C HIS A 153 -3.40 -33.58 3.56
N PHE A 154 -3.59 -32.28 3.29
CA PHE A 154 -3.39 -31.69 1.95
C PHE A 154 -1.91 -31.29 1.75
N VAL A 155 -1.19 -32.08 0.95
CA VAL A 155 0.17 -31.77 0.51
C VAL A 155 0.10 -30.68 -0.57
N VAL A 156 0.52 -29.46 -0.24
CA VAL A 156 0.86 -28.45 -1.26
C VAL A 156 2.17 -28.87 -1.89
N GLY A 157 2.08 -29.55 -3.03
CA GLY A 157 3.23 -29.95 -3.84
C GLY A 157 4.02 -28.74 -4.31
N GLY A 158 5.23 -28.60 -3.80
CA GLY A 158 6.24 -27.69 -4.32
C GLY A 158 6.81 -28.22 -5.63
N LYS A 159 6.84 -27.35 -6.64
CA LYS A 159 7.78 -27.41 -7.75
C LYS A 159 8.04 -26.01 -8.27
#